data_AF-A0A9P7B506-F1
#
_entry.id   AF-A0A9P7B506-F1
#
_cell.length_a   1.000
_cell.length_b   1.000
_cell.length_c   1.000
_cell.angle_alpha   90.00
_cell.angle_beta   90.00
_cell.angle_gamma   90.00
#
_symmetry.space_group_name_H-M   'P 1'
#
loop_
_entity.id
_entity.type
_entity.pdbx_description
1 polymer ?
#
loop_
_entity_poly.entity_id
_entity_poly.type
_entity_poly.pdbx_seq_one_letter_code
_entity_poly.pdbx_strand_id
1 'polypeptide(L)'
;MLRKTSILGSMPSIRFKSTDTIEQINEIQTQLPSLDDMVTSSSNVVEQATQSIGELSNHIGYLNSIGLAQTWHWPADIIQHTLEYVHVYTGLPWWGTICTVTLLVRLAMFPLYVKSSDTIARNSRIKPELDKVTKELMATTDMADGQRVALRRKKLLTDNGIKNRWLAAPMLQLPVAIGFFNGLRSMANFPVDGFANQGALWFHDLTLADPYLGLQVITASVLMSFSRLGGETGAQQFSGPMKRFFIILPLVSIPATMNLSAAVVLYFAVNGCFSVAQTLVLRNKWVRKQLKIADVVQHPQSPTDANKGIFQAIKDSMAKSRDQAERRRIMQEKQEKLQEEAKARKVNSRIKIVRRSDFNK
;
A
#
# COMPACT_ATOMS: atom_id res chain seq x y z
N MET A 1 -54.04 49.19 38.52
CA MET A 1 -55.17 50.07 38.14
C MET A 1 -54.70 51.00 37.02
N LEU A 2 -55.35 50.92 35.85
CA LEU A 2 -55.54 51.95 34.79
C LEU A 2 -54.25 52.58 34.19
N ARG A 3 -54.07 52.75 32.86
CA ARG A 3 -55.00 52.87 31.73
C ARG A 3 -54.25 52.64 30.40
N LYS A 4 -54.97 52.06 29.44
CA LYS A 4 -54.66 51.94 28.00
C LYS A 4 -54.35 53.29 27.33
N THR A 5 -53.44 53.26 26.35
CA THR A 5 -53.60 54.06 25.11
C THR A 5 -53.05 53.28 23.92
N SER A 6 -53.89 53.19 22.89
CA SER A 6 -53.74 52.47 21.62
C SER A 6 -53.11 53.39 20.57
N ILE A 7 -52.16 52.90 19.78
CA ILE A 7 -51.82 53.50 18.47
C ILE A 7 -51.76 52.35 17.45
N LEU A 8 -52.83 52.25 16.65
CA LEU A 8 -52.86 51.52 15.39
C LEU A 8 -52.06 52.32 14.35
N GLY A 9 -51.01 51.71 13.79
CA GLY A 9 -50.31 52.19 12.61
C GLY A 9 -50.59 51.25 11.45
N SER A 10 -51.23 51.78 10.41
CA SER A 10 -51.68 51.11 9.19
C SER A 10 -50.55 50.43 8.40
N MET A 11 -50.71 49.15 8.05
CA MET A 11 -49.93 48.53 6.98
C MET A 11 -50.52 48.92 5.62
N PRO A 12 -49.74 49.43 4.65
CA PRO A 12 -50.23 49.66 3.30
C PRO A 12 -50.39 48.32 2.56
N SER A 13 -51.62 48.05 2.12
CA SER A 13 -51.97 46.96 1.24
C SER A 13 -51.38 47.20 -0.15
N ILE A 14 -50.45 46.34 -0.57
CA ILE A 14 -49.96 46.34 -1.95
C ILE A 14 -51.05 45.70 -2.82
N ARG A 15 -51.85 46.57 -3.45
CA ARG A 15 -52.88 46.24 -4.43
C ARG A 15 -52.20 46.13 -5.79
N PHE A 16 -52.09 44.93 -6.35
CA PHE A 16 -51.64 44.74 -7.72
C PHE A 16 -52.70 45.29 -8.68
N LYS A 17 -52.33 46.28 -9.48
CA LYS A 17 -53.12 46.75 -10.62
C LYS A 17 -52.95 45.74 -11.76
N SER A 18 -54.03 45.05 -12.10
CA SER A 18 -54.19 44.43 -13.42
C SER A 18 -54.41 45.54 -14.45
N THR A 19 -53.71 45.47 -15.59
CA THR A 19 -54.21 45.70 -16.96
C THR A 19 -53.00 45.71 -17.92
N ASP A 20 -53.04 44.73 -18.82
CA ASP A 20 -52.53 44.68 -20.19
C ASP A 20 -51.03 44.89 -20.48
N THR A 21 -50.33 43.76 -20.62
CA THR A 21 -49.52 43.52 -21.82
C THR A 21 -49.68 42.05 -22.20
N ILE A 22 -50.45 41.82 -23.27
CA ILE A 22 -50.62 40.54 -23.93
C ILE A 22 -49.34 40.25 -24.69
N GLU A 23 -48.61 39.18 -24.32
CA GLU A 23 -47.77 38.45 -25.26
C GLU A 23 -47.51 37.01 -24.75
N GLN A 24 -48.12 36.07 -25.48
CA GLN A 24 -47.79 34.64 -25.58
C GLN A 24 -47.76 33.79 -24.30
N ILE A 25 -48.96 33.41 -23.84
CA ILE A 25 -49.13 32.11 -23.17
C ILE A 25 -49.15 31.06 -24.28
N ASN A 26 -48.07 30.29 -24.42
CA ASN A 26 -48.07 29.10 -25.27
C ASN A 26 -49.21 28.17 -24.84
N GLU A 27 -50.04 27.88 -25.81
CA GLU A 27 -51.14 26.92 -25.79
C GLU A 27 -50.68 25.59 -25.18
N ILE A 28 -51.39 25.11 -24.15
CA ILE A 28 -51.16 23.76 -23.60
C ILE A 28 -51.49 22.78 -24.73
N GLN A 29 -50.45 22.15 -25.30
CA GLN A 29 -50.60 21.13 -26.34
C GLN A 29 -51.48 19.99 -25.81
N THR A 30 -52.69 19.87 -26.38
CA THR A 30 -53.67 18.82 -26.07
C THR A 30 -53.55 17.62 -27.02
N GLN A 31 -52.37 17.41 -27.62
CA GLN A 31 -52.09 16.21 -28.41
C GLN A 31 -51.03 15.38 -27.68
N LEU A 32 -51.35 14.11 -27.44
CA LEU A 32 -50.37 13.14 -26.97
C LEU A 32 -49.26 13.07 -28.03
N PRO A 33 -47.99 13.28 -27.67
CA PRO A 33 -46.89 13.12 -28.61
C PRO A 33 -46.91 11.69 -29.16
N SER A 34 -46.63 11.55 -30.46
CA SER A 34 -46.56 10.24 -31.09
C SER A 34 -45.48 9.39 -30.42
N LEU A 35 -45.65 8.06 -30.39
CA LEU A 35 -44.64 7.18 -29.78
C LEU A 35 -43.27 7.38 -30.42
N ASP A 36 -43.21 7.71 -31.71
CA ASP A 36 -41.97 8.00 -32.42
C ASP A 36 -41.34 9.33 -31.95
N ASP A 37 -42.13 10.37 -31.70
CA ASP A 37 -41.63 11.64 -31.12
C ASP A 37 -41.17 11.45 -29.67
N MET A 38 -41.85 10.60 -28.89
CA MET A 38 -41.44 10.27 -27.54
C MET A 38 -40.15 9.44 -27.54
N VAL A 39 -40.00 8.46 -28.43
CA VAL A 39 -38.79 7.64 -28.57
C VAL A 39 -37.62 8.49 -29.07
N THR A 40 -37.85 9.41 -30.00
CA THR A 40 -36.83 10.33 -30.52
C THR A 40 -36.43 11.37 -29.48
N SER A 41 -37.39 11.92 -28.74
CA SER A 41 -37.11 12.87 -27.65
C SER A 41 -36.43 12.18 -26.47
N SER A 42 -36.80 10.95 -26.13
CA SER A 42 -36.14 10.19 -25.06
C SER A 42 -34.76 9.67 -25.47
N SER A 43 -34.54 9.27 -26.72
CA SER A 43 -33.19 8.96 -27.22
C SER A 43 -32.32 10.20 -27.28
N ASN A 44 -32.82 11.34 -27.78
CA ASN A 44 -32.09 12.61 -27.75
C ASN A 44 -31.81 13.06 -26.32
N VAL A 45 -32.77 12.97 -25.39
CA VAL A 45 -32.55 13.31 -23.97
C VAL A 45 -31.59 12.33 -23.31
N VAL A 46 -31.61 11.04 -23.65
CA VAL A 46 -30.63 10.06 -23.17
C VAL A 46 -29.25 10.34 -23.76
N GLU A 47 -29.14 10.73 -25.02
CA GLU A 47 -27.89 11.04 -25.69
C GLU A 47 -27.29 12.37 -25.19
N GLN A 48 -28.13 13.38 -24.98
CA GLN A 48 -27.78 14.68 -24.39
C GLN A 48 -27.49 14.54 -22.88
N ALA A 49 -28.22 13.68 -22.16
CA ALA A 49 -27.88 13.29 -20.79
C ALA A 49 -26.54 12.57 -20.76
N THR A 50 -26.27 11.63 -21.66
CA THR A 50 -24.99 10.91 -21.73
C THR A 50 -23.82 11.85 -22.08
N GLN A 51 -24.05 12.86 -22.93
CA GLN A 51 -23.08 13.90 -23.27
C GLN A 51 -22.83 14.87 -22.10
N SER A 52 -23.88 15.27 -21.37
CA SER A 52 -23.79 16.13 -20.17
C SER A 52 -23.27 15.39 -18.92
N ILE A 53 -23.51 14.08 -18.83
CA ILE A 53 -23.09 13.24 -17.72
C ILE A 53 -21.56 13.16 -17.73
N GLY A 54 -20.93 12.91 -18.88
CA GLY A 54 -19.47 12.92 -19.06
C GLY A 54 -18.78 14.26 -18.79
N GLU A 55 -19.52 15.37 -18.64
CA GLU A 55 -18.97 16.68 -18.28
C GLU A 55 -18.81 16.86 -16.76
N LEU A 56 -19.56 16.12 -15.93
CA LEU A 56 -19.55 16.29 -14.48
C LEU A 56 -18.24 15.82 -13.83
N SER A 57 -17.66 14.72 -14.33
CA SER A 57 -16.34 14.23 -13.89
C SER A 57 -15.18 15.15 -14.30
N ASN A 58 -15.40 16.11 -15.21
CA ASN A 58 -14.39 17.07 -15.66
C ASN A 58 -14.26 18.28 -14.72
N HIS A 59 -15.01 18.34 -13.63
CA HIS A 59 -14.89 19.41 -12.63
C HIS A 59 -14.11 18.97 -11.41
N ILE A 60 -13.21 19.83 -10.94
CA ILE A 60 -12.47 19.57 -9.72
C ILE A 60 -13.39 19.60 -8.50
N GLY A 61 -13.29 18.59 -7.63
CA GLY A 61 -14.16 18.42 -6.47
C GLY A 61 -15.41 17.59 -6.75
N TYR A 62 -15.58 17.07 -7.97
CA TYR A 62 -16.62 16.10 -8.29
C TYR A 62 -16.56 14.87 -7.39
N LEU A 63 -15.37 14.28 -7.19
CA LEU A 63 -15.23 13.09 -6.32
C LEU A 63 -15.65 13.41 -4.88
N ASN A 64 -15.34 14.62 -4.39
CA ASN A 64 -15.77 15.06 -3.07
C ASN A 64 -17.30 15.22 -2.99
N SER A 65 -17.93 15.74 -4.05
CA SER A 65 -19.38 15.93 -4.10
C SER A 65 -20.18 14.62 -4.00
N ILE A 66 -19.63 13.51 -4.53
CA ILE A 66 -20.24 12.17 -4.46
C ILE A 66 -19.83 11.39 -3.20
N GLY A 67 -19.13 12.03 -2.26
CA GLY A 67 -18.72 11.44 -0.99
C GLY A 67 -17.44 10.60 -1.03
N LEU A 68 -16.66 10.69 -2.11
CA LEU A 68 -15.31 10.12 -2.20
C LEU A 68 -14.26 11.19 -1.83
N ALA A 69 -13.02 10.78 -1.55
CA ALA A 69 -11.90 11.70 -1.29
C ALA A 69 -12.20 12.80 -0.24
N GLN A 70 -12.86 12.44 0.86
CA GLN A 70 -13.27 13.44 1.86
C GLN A 70 -12.09 13.96 2.70
N THR A 71 -11.00 13.19 2.83
CA THR A 71 -9.93 13.52 3.77
C THR A 71 -8.53 13.49 3.18
N TRP A 72 -7.74 14.55 3.42
CA TRP A 72 -6.41 14.68 2.81
C TRP A 72 -5.31 13.80 3.43
N HIS A 73 -5.57 13.11 4.55
CA HIS A 73 -4.58 12.31 5.27
C HIS A 73 -4.61 10.80 4.95
N TRP A 74 -5.68 10.33 4.29
CA TRP A 74 -5.84 8.90 4.02
C TRP A 74 -5.25 8.56 2.65
N PRO A 75 -4.42 7.50 2.51
CA PRO A 75 -3.75 7.21 1.24
C PRO A 75 -4.71 7.03 0.06
N ALA A 76 -5.92 6.51 0.28
CA ALA A 76 -6.89 6.31 -0.80
C ALA A 76 -7.41 7.64 -1.34
N ASP A 77 -7.76 8.56 -0.46
CA ASP A 77 -8.31 9.88 -0.78
C ASP A 77 -7.27 10.74 -1.50
N ILE A 78 -6.00 10.70 -1.08
CA ILE A 78 -4.89 11.38 -1.78
C ILE A 78 -4.78 10.88 -3.23
N ILE A 79 -4.87 9.56 -3.44
CA ILE A 79 -4.81 8.97 -4.78
C ILE A 79 -6.04 9.37 -5.60
N GLN A 80 -7.23 9.38 -5.01
CA GLN A 80 -8.46 9.81 -5.67
C GLN A 80 -8.39 11.27 -6.13
N HIS A 81 -7.93 12.18 -5.26
CA HIS A 81 -7.69 13.56 -5.65
C HIS A 81 -6.66 13.66 -6.79
N THR A 82 -5.57 12.89 -6.72
CA THR A 82 -4.56 12.90 -7.78
C THR A 82 -5.13 12.39 -9.11
N LEU A 83 -5.94 11.34 -9.08
CA LEU A 83 -6.66 10.82 -10.25
C LEU A 83 -7.61 11.86 -10.83
N GLU A 84 -8.40 12.53 -9.99
CA GLU A 84 -9.30 13.61 -10.40
C GLU A 84 -8.54 14.76 -11.04
N TYR A 85 -7.51 15.29 -10.39
CA TYR A 85 -6.68 16.37 -10.96
C TYR A 85 -6.11 15.98 -12.32
N VAL A 86 -5.54 14.78 -12.45
CA VAL A 86 -4.98 14.35 -13.72
C VAL A 86 -6.08 14.16 -14.77
N HIS A 87 -7.21 13.56 -14.43
CA HIS A 87 -8.35 13.38 -15.33
C HIS A 87 -8.85 14.74 -15.87
N VAL A 88 -9.14 15.68 -14.98
CA VAL A 88 -9.65 17.02 -15.30
C VAL A 88 -8.65 17.83 -16.13
N TYR A 89 -7.37 17.88 -15.74
CA TYR A 89 -6.39 18.72 -16.45
C TYR A 89 -5.94 18.14 -17.79
N THR A 90 -5.91 16.80 -17.93
CA THR A 90 -5.43 16.16 -19.16
C THR A 90 -6.55 15.78 -20.11
N GLY A 91 -7.79 15.69 -19.65
CA GLY A 91 -8.93 15.19 -20.42
C GLY A 91 -8.78 13.72 -20.82
N LEU A 92 -7.87 12.98 -20.18
CA LEU A 92 -7.66 11.57 -20.49
C LEU A 92 -8.83 10.73 -19.98
N PRO A 93 -9.25 9.67 -20.72
CA PRO A 93 -10.21 8.72 -20.19
C PRO A 93 -9.69 8.06 -18.91
N TRP A 94 -10.59 7.63 -18.02
CA TRP A 94 -10.21 7.06 -16.71
C TRP A 94 -9.16 5.94 -16.76
N TRP A 95 -9.20 5.04 -17.75
CA TRP A 95 -8.16 4.01 -17.91
C TRP A 95 -6.77 4.64 -18.14
N GLY A 96 -6.68 5.72 -18.92
CA GLY A 96 -5.47 6.47 -19.22
C GLY A 96 -5.00 7.30 -18.04
N THR A 97 -5.94 7.87 -17.28
CA THR A 97 -5.67 8.55 -16.01
C THR A 97 -5.02 7.61 -15.00
N ILE A 98 -5.58 6.39 -14.81
CA ILE A 98 -5.02 5.37 -13.92
C ILE A 98 -3.58 5.03 -14.34
N CYS A 99 -3.34 4.83 -15.65
CA CYS A 99 -2.01 4.57 -16.18
C CYS A 99 -1.02 5.71 -15.88
N THR A 100 -1.45 6.94 -16.12
CA THR A 100 -0.63 8.15 -15.99
C THR A 100 -0.28 8.43 -14.53
N VAL A 101 -1.26 8.39 -13.63
CA VAL A 101 -1.01 8.60 -12.19
C VAL A 101 -0.11 7.52 -11.63
N THR A 102 -0.31 6.26 -12.05
CA THR A 102 0.60 5.16 -11.67
C THR A 102 2.03 5.47 -12.10
N LEU A 103 2.23 5.89 -13.35
CA LEU A 103 3.55 6.29 -13.86
C LEU A 103 4.16 7.44 -13.06
N LEU A 104 3.40 8.51 -12.80
CA LEU A 104 3.87 9.68 -12.04
C LEU A 104 4.35 9.29 -10.64
N VAL A 105 3.57 8.48 -9.92
CA VAL A 105 3.96 7.98 -8.59
C VAL A 105 5.23 7.14 -8.68
N ARG A 106 5.36 6.28 -9.70
CA ARG A 106 6.57 5.47 -9.90
C ARG A 106 7.80 6.31 -10.22
N LEU A 107 7.65 7.37 -11.00
CA LEU A 107 8.74 8.31 -11.29
C LEU A 107 9.15 9.08 -10.03
N ALA A 108 8.19 9.53 -9.22
CA ALA A 108 8.46 10.18 -7.94
C ALA A 108 9.19 9.24 -6.95
N MET A 109 8.86 7.94 -6.95
CA MET A 109 9.52 6.92 -6.14
C MET A 109 10.82 6.38 -6.75
N PHE A 110 11.14 6.69 -8.01
CA PHE A 110 12.35 6.20 -8.68
C PHE A 110 13.67 6.50 -7.92
N PRO A 111 13.94 7.72 -7.43
CA PRO A 111 15.17 7.99 -6.66
C PRO A 111 15.25 7.18 -5.36
N LEU A 112 14.10 6.80 -4.77
CA LEU A 112 14.05 5.91 -3.62
C LEU A 112 14.48 4.50 -4.03
N TYR A 113 13.97 3.97 -5.15
CA TYR A 113 14.36 2.64 -5.65
C TYR A 113 15.85 2.58 -6.01
N VAL A 114 16.43 3.64 -6.60
CA VAL A 114 17.87 3.72 -6.87
C VAL A 114 18.68 3.55 -5.57
N LYS A 115 18.35 4.31 -4.52
CA LYS A 115 19.04 4.24 -3.22
C LYS A 115 18.84 2.89 -2.52
N SER A 116 17.64 2.32 -2.65
CA SER A 116 17.35 0.97 -2.13
C SER A 116 18.17 -0.09 -2.85
N SER A 117 18.23 -0.04 -4.18
CA SER A 117 18.99 -0.96 -5.02
C SER A 117 20.49 -0.93 -4.69
N ASP A 118 21.09 0.26 -4.50
CA ASP A 118 22.48 0.39 -4.05
C ASP A 118 22.70 -0.21 -2.66
N THR A 119 21.81 0.11 -1.71
CA THR A 119 21.91 -0.39 -0.34
C THR A 119 21.82 -1.92 -0.30
N ILE A 120 20.96 -2.52 -1.12
CA ILE A 120 20.80 -3.97 -1.18
C ILE A 120 21.96 -4.64 -1.91
N ALA A 121 22.51 -4.01 -2.95
CA ALA A 121 23.74 -4.49 -3.57
C ALA A 121 24.91 -4.50 -2.58
N ARG A 122 25.08 -3.46 -1.76
CA ARG A 122 26.06 -3.44 -0.67
C ARG A 122 25.78 -4.53 0.37
N ASN A 123 24.52 -4.68 0.78
CA ASN A 123 24.11 -5.73 1.71
C ASN A 123 24.40 -7.12 1.15
N SER A 124 24.27 -7.31 -0.16
CA SER A 124 24.56 -8.60 -0.80
C SER A 124 26.01 -9.02 -0.62
N ARG A 125 26.97 -8.09 -0.67
CA ARG A 125 28.42 -8.36 -0.51
C ARG A 125 28.78 -8.89 0.87
N ILE A 126 28.14 -8.35 1.90
CA ILE A 126 28.42 -8.71 3.31
C ILE A 126 27.42 -9.71 3.89
N LYS A 127 26.49 -10.21 3.08
CA LYS A 127 25.51 -11.21 3.49
C LYS A 127 26.11 -12.40 4.26
N PRO A 128 27.22 -13.05 3.82
CA PRO A 128 27.77 -14.18 4.58
C PRO A 128 28.27 -13.80 5.98
N GLU A 129 28.82 -12.60 6.14
CA GLU A 129 29.24 -12.09 7.45
C GLU A 129 28.03 -11.73 8.32
N LEU A 130 27.02 -11.10 7.72
CA LEU A 130 25.76 -10.80 8.40
C LEU A 130 25.04 -12.06 8.86
N ASP A 131 25.04 -13.11 8.05
CA ASP A 131 24.43 -14.40 8.37
C ASP A 131 25.16 -15.08 9.53
N LYS A 132 26.51 -15.00 9.58
CA LYS A 132 27.32 -15.48 10.71
C LYS A 132 26.97 -14.74 12.00
N VAL A 133 26.97 -13.41 11.98
CA VAL A 133 26.64 -12.58 13.16
C VAL A 133 25.19 -12.78 13.58
N THR A 134 24.27 -13.00 12.63
CA THR A 134 22.86 -13.28 12.93
C THR A 134 22.70 -14.65 13.59
N LYS A 135 23.42 -15.67 13.13
CA LYS A 135 23.45 -16.99 13.77
C LYS A 135 24.05 -16.93 15.17
N GLU A 136 25.13 -16.17 15.36
CA GLU A 136 25.71 -15.91 16.69
C GLU A 136 24.68 -15.24 17.60
N LEU A 137 24.01 -14.18 17.14
CA LEU A 137 22.98 -13.48 17.90
C LEU A 137 21.80 -14.38 18.30
N MET A 138 21.42 -15.32 17.42
CA MET A 138 20.38 -16.31 17.72
C MET A 138 20.90 -17.38 18.69
N ALA A 139 22.15 -17.82 18.57
CA ALA A 139 22.74 -18.80 19.48
C ALA A 139 22.97 -18.23 20.89
N THR A 140 23.23 -16.92 21.00
CA THR A 140 23.46 -16.26 22.29
C THR A 140 22.17 -16.23 23.12
N THR A 141 22.28 -16.78 24.32
CA THR A 141 21.19 -16.81 25.33
C THR A 141 21.35 -15.69 26.37
N ASP A 142 22.58 -15.21 26.60
CA ASP A 142 22.87 -14.11 27.51
C ASP A 142 22.46 -12.77 26.92
N MET A 143 21.75 -11.94 27.70
CA MET A 143 21.32 -10.61 27.30
C MET A 143 22.51 -9.67 27.04
N ALA A 144 23.56 -9.74 27.86
CA ALA A 144 24.71 -8.84 27.74
C ALA A 144 25.52 -9.13 26.48
N ASP A 145 25.80 -10.41 26.23
CA ASP A 145 26.48 -10.84 25.01
C ASP A 145 25.60 -10.62 23.76
N GLY A 146 24.29 -10.84 23.88
CA GLY A 146 23.33 -10.55 22.80
C GLY A 146 23.35 -9.07 22.38
N GLN A 147 23.46 -8.14 23.33
CA GLN A 147 23.61 -6.72 23.02
C GLN A 147 24.95 -6.42 22.32
N ARG A 148 26.05 -7.05 22.73
CA ARG A 148 27.36 -6.87 22.08
C ARG A 148 27.35 -7.38 20.64
N VAL A 149 26.77 -8.55 20.39
CA VAL A 149 26.63 -9.12 19.04
C VAL A 149 25.67 -8.27 18.18
N ALA A 150 24.58 -7.76 18.75
CA ALA A 150 23.67 -6.84 18.06
C ALA A 150 24.37 -5.52 17.67
N LEU A 151 25.22 -4.97 18.56
CA LEU A 151 26.02 -3.78 18.25
C LEU A 151 27.06 -4.07 17.16
N ARG A 152 27.71 -5.25 17.20
CA ARG A 152 28.62 -5.71 16.13
C ARG A 152 27.89 -5.79 14.78
N ARG A 153 26.66 -6.32 14.75
CA ARG A 153 25.81 -6.35 13.55
C ARG A 153 25.52 -4.94 13.02
N LYS A 154 25.11 -4.02 13.91
CA LYS A 154 24.82 -2.63 13.53
C LYS A 154 26.07 -1.92 13.00
N LYS A 155 27.22 -2.14 13.63
CA LYS A 155 28.51 -1.60 13.22
C LYS A 155 28.91 -2.13 11.83
N LEU A 156 28.80 -3.44 11.61
CA LEU A 156 29.08 -4.07 10.31
C LEU A 156 28.27 -3.45 9.17
N LEU A 157 26.97 -3.21 9.38
CA LEU A 157 26.12 -2.53 8.40
C LEU A 157 26.58 -1.09 8.14
N THR A 158 26.90 -0.35 9.22
CA THR A 158 27.29 1.06 9.14
C THR A 158 28.65 1.24 8.46
N ASP A 159 29.64 0.41 8.80
CA ASP A 159 31.00 0.43 8.24
C ASP A 159 30.98 0.15 6.72
N ASN A 160 29.99 -0.61 6.25
CA ASN A 160 29.78 -0.89 4.82
C ASN A 160 28.85 0.13 4.11
N GLY A 161 28.48 1.22 4.80
CA GLY A 161 27.64 2.29 4.26
C GLY A 161 26.17 1.91 4.06
N ILE A 162 25.69 0.83 4.67
CA ILE A 162 24.32 0.33 4.53
C ILE A 162 23.42 1.07 5.52
N LYS A 163 22.50 1.87 5.00
CA LYS A 163 21.53 2.61 5.82
C LYS A 163 20.22 1.84 5.91
N ASN A 164 19.81 1.49 7.12
CA ASN A 164 18.60 0.66 7.35
C ASN A 164 17.31 1.25 6.75
N ARG A 165 17.20 2.59 6.67
CA ARG A 165 16.05 3.27 6.06
C ARG A 165 15.81 2.91 4.59
N TRP A 166 16.87 2.61 3.82
CA TRP A 166 16.75 2.26 2.41
C TRP A 166 16.49 0.75 2.20
N LEU A 167 16.84 -0.08 3.20
CA LEU A 167 16.40 -1.48 3.25
C LEU A 167 14.89 -1.57 3.50
N ALA A 168 14.32 -0.62 4.24
CA ALA A 168 12.89 -0.51 4.50
C ALA A 168 12.11 0.15 3.35
N ALA A 169 12.73 0.53 2.23
CA ALA A 169 12.05 1.16 1.10
C ALA A 169 10.82 0.38 0.59
N PRO A 170 10.80 -0.97 0.53
CA PRO A 170 9.60 -1.72 0.17
C PRO A 170 8.40 -1.47 1.09
N MET A 171 8.62 -1.08 2.34
CA MET A 171 7.53 -0.79 3.28
C MET A 171 6.76 0.48 2.89
N LEU A 172 7.40 1.42 2.18
CA LEU A 172 6.73 2.62 1.66
C LEU A 172 5.81 2.28 0.48
N GLN A 173 6.05 1.18 -0.22
CA GLN A 173 5.17 0.73 -1.32
C GLN A 173 3.78 0.34 -0.81
N LEU A 174 3.70 -0.18 0.42
CA LEU A 174 2.48 -0.76 0.96
C LEU A 174 1.37 0.31 1.14
N PRO A 175 1.61 1.47 1.80
CA PRO A 175 0.61 2.54 1.87
C PRO A 175 0.16 3.04 0.49
N VAL A 176 1.08 3.15 -0.48
CA VAL A 176 0.75 3.58 -1.85
C VAL A 176 -0.16 2.55 -2.53
N ALA A 177 0.18 1.27 -2.43
CA ALA A 177 -0.62 0.19 -3.01
C ALA A 177 -2.01 0.09 -2.35
N ILE A 178 -2.09 0.26 -1.02
CA ILE A 178 -3.36 0.33 -0.29
C ILE A 178 -4.18 1.54 -0.75
N GLY A 179 -3.54 2.68 -0.96
CA GLY A 179 -4.18 3.89 -1.47
C GLY A 179 -4.81 3.67 -2.86
N PHE A 180 -4.05 3.15 -3.81
CA PHE A 180 -4.59 2.79 -5.13
C PHE A 180 -5.69 1.74 -5.05
N PHE A 181 -5.49 0.66 -4.28
CA PHE A 181 -6.46 -0.42 -4.17
C PHE A 181 -7.79 0.07 -3.60
N ASN A 182 -7.76 0.71 -2.43
CA ASN A 182 -8.98 1.22 -1.79
C ASN A 182 -9.58 2.38 -2.58
N GLY A 183 -8.76 3.28 -3.12
CA GLY A 183 -9.20 4.44 -3.89
C GLY A 183 -9.97 4.03 -5.14
N LEU A 184 -9.37 3.16 -5.97
CA LEU A 184 -10.00 2.65 -7.19
C LEU A 184 -11.18 1.72 -6.89
N ARG A 185 -11.10 0.91 -5.83
CA ARG A 185 -12.22 0.06 -5.43
C ARG A 185 -13.42 0.88 -4.97
N SER A 186 -13.21 1.95 -4.21
CA SER A 186 -14.28 2.87 -3.84
C SER A 186 -14.83 3.58 -5.07
N MET A 187 -13.99 4.06 -5.98
CA MET A 187 -14.46 4.67 -7.24
C MET A 187 -15.27 3.71 -8.10
N ALA A 188 -14.92 2.42 -8.15
CA ALA A 188 -15.67 1.40 -8.86
C ALA A 188 -17.02 1.06 -8.21
N ASN A 189 -17.16 1.22 -6.89
CA ASN A 189 -18.39 0.93 -6.16
C ASN A 189 -19.34 2.12 -6.06
N PHE A 190 -18.86 3.33 -6.29
CA PHE A 190 -19.65 4.55 -6.33
C PHE A 190 -19.97 4.91 -7.79
N PRO A 191 -21.06 5.65 -8.05
CA PRO A 191 -21.43 6.06 -9.42
C PRO A 191 -20.53 7.20 -9.89
N VAL A 192 -19.24 6.93 -10.06
CA VAL A 192 -18.28 7.86 -10.67
C VAL A 192 -18.59 7.94 -12.16
N ASP A 193 -18.92 9.14 -12.61
CA ASP A 193 -19.18 9.41 -14.00
C ASP A 193 -17.95 9.09 -14.87
N GLY A 194 -18.21 8.52 -16.05
CA GLY A 194 -17.19 8.03 -16.97
C GLY A 194 -16.57 6.68 -16.58
N PHE A 195 -16.62 6.21 -15.34
CA PHE A 195 -15.94 4.97 -14.93
C PHE A 195 -16.52 3.72 -15.61
N ALA A 196 -17.82 3.70 -15.89
CA ALA A 196 -18.47 2.57 -16.57
C ALA A 196 -18.23 2.53 -18.10
N ASN A 197 -17.83 3.65 -18.70
CA ASN A 197 -17.77 3.79 -20.16
C ASN A 197 -16.36 4.14 -20.70
N GLN A 198 -15.47 4.67 -19.85
CA GLN A 198 -14.12 5.11 -20.22
C GLN A 198 -13.05 4.05 -19.90
N GLY A 199 -13.36 2.78 -20.18
CA GLY A 199 -12.39 1.71 -20.25
C GLY A 199 -11.66 1.65 -21.61
N ALA A 200 -10.92 0.56 -21.86
CA ALA A 200 -10.16 0.39 -23.09
C ALA A 200 -10.20 -1.05 -23.60
N LEU A 201 -9.99 -1.21 -24.91
CA LEU A 201 -9.83 -2.50 -25.59
C LEU A 201 -11.03 -3.44 -25.32
N TRP A 202 -10.85 -4.49 -24.51
CA TRP A 202 -11.90 -5.45 -24.16
C TRP A 202 -12.57 -5.17 -22.81
N PHE A 203 -12.02 -4.26 -22.01
CA PHE A 203 -12.55 -3.87 -20.70
C PHE A 203 -13.13 -2.44 -20.78
N HIS A 204 -14.35 -2.30 -21.30
CA HIS A 204 -14.99 -0.99 -21.45
C HIS A 204 -15.51 -0.42 -20.12
N ASP A 205 -15.96 -1.31 -19.24
CA ASP A 205 -16.46 -0.95 -17.92
C ASP A 205 -15.36 -1.17 -16.86
N LEU A 206 -14.93 -0.10 -16.21
CA LEU A 206 -13.90 -0.16 -15.17
C LEU A 206 -14.47 -0.53 -13.79
N THR A 207 -15.79 -0.48 -13.62
CA THR A 207 -16.50 -0.81 -12.37
C THR A 207 -16.69 -2.31 -12.21
N LEU A 208 -16.90 -3.03 -13.32
CA LEU A 208 -17.11 -4.47 -13.35
C LEU A 208 -15.79 -5.24 -13.44
N ALA A 209 -15.86 -6.55 -13.15
CA ALA A 209 -14.73 -7.44 -13.37
C ALA A 209 -14.46 -7.64 -14.88
N ASP A 210 -13.19 -7.82 -15.25
CA ASP A 210 -12.81 -8.12 -16.65
C ASP A 210 -13.50 -9.41 -17.13
N PRO A 211 -14.39 -9.35 -18.15
CA PRO A 211 -15.12 -10.52 -18.64
C PRO A 211 -14.23 -11.66 -19.15
N TYR A 212 -13.04 -11.32 -19.66
CA TYR A 212 -12.13 -12.29 -20.29
C TYR A 212 -10.96 -12.69 -19.40
N LEU A 213 -10.88 -12.14 -18.18
CA LEU A 213 -9.74 -12.28 -17.27
C LEU A 213 -8.38 -11.89 -17.89
N GLY A 214 -8.40 -11.09 -18.97
CA GLY A 214 -7.20 -10.68 -19.69
C GLY A 214 -6.26 -9.85 -18.81
N LEU A 215 -6.81 -8.89 -18.08
CA LEU A 215 -6.06 -8.05 -17.14
C LEU A 215 -5.42 -8.87 -16.01
N GLN A 216 -6.10 -9.90 -15.51
CA GLN A 216 -5.61 -10.78 -14.44
C GLN A 216 -4.43 -11.63 -14.96
N VAL A 217 -4.54 -12.17 -16.16
CA VAL A 217 -3.44 -12.93 -16.80
C VAL A 217 -2.23 -12.02 -17.09
N ILE A 218 -2.46 -10.81 -17.58
CA ILE A 218 -1.40 -9.81 -17.80
C ILE A 218 -0.71 -9.48 -16.47
N THR A 219 -1.51 -9.15 -15.44
CA THR A 219 -0.99 -8.84 -14.10
C THR A 219 -0.15 -9.99 -13.55
N ALA A 220 -0.66 -11.22 -13.62
CA ALA A 220 0.06 -12.40 -13.16
C ALA A 220 1.39 -12.60 -13.91
N SER A 221 1.37 -12.47 -15.25
CA SER A 221 2.55 -12.62 -16.10
C SER A 221 3.62 -11.59 -15.80
N VAL A 222 3.21 -10.35 -15.57
CA VAL A 222 4.09 -9.22 -15.25
C VAL A 222 4.67 -9.35 -13.84
N LEU A 223 3.86 -9.70 -12.84
CA LEU A 223 4.34 -9.95 -11.49
C LEU A 223 5.27 -11.17 -11.43
N MET A 224 4.99 -12.22 -12.20
CA MET A 224 5.88 -13.38 -12.34
C MET A 224 7.22 -12.96 -12.95
N SER A 225 7.19 -12.12 -13.98
CA SER A 225 8.40 -11.55 -14.61
C SER A 225 9.18 -10.70 -13.61
N PHE A 226 8.52 -9.82 -12.86
CA PHE A 226 9.12 -9.02 -11.79
C PHE A 226 9.81 -9.90 -10.74
N SER A 227 9.13 -10.92 -10.23
CA SER A 227 9.67 -11.90 -9.27
C SER A 227 10.88 -12.66 -9.84
N ARG A 228 10.83 -13.06 -11.11
CA ARG A 228 11.96 -13.74 -11.78
C ARG A 228 13.18 -12.85 -11.95
N LEU A 229 12.97 -11.58 -12.27
CA LEU A 229 14.04 -10.58 -12.38
C LEU A 229 14.61 -10.18 -11.02
N GLY A 230 13.93 -10.52 -9.92
CA GLY A 230 14.31 -10.19 -8.56
C GLY A 230 13.83 -8.82 -8.12
N GLY A 231 12.93 -8.18 -8.86
CA GLY A 231 12.43 -6.83 -8.59
C GLY A 231 13.50 -5.71 -8.53
N GLU A 232 13.05 -4.49 -8.27
CA GLU A 232 13.90 -3.27 -8.21
C GLU A 232 14.94 -3.35 -7.08
N THR A 233 14.60 -4.11 -6.03
CA THR A 233 15.36 -4.24 -4.79
C THR A 233 16.21 -5.51 -4.73
N GLY A 234 16.20 -6.38 -5.75
CA GLY A 234 17.13 -7.52 -5.79
C GLY A 234 16.80 -8.67 -4.84
N ALA A 235 15.55 -9.16 -4.90
CA ALA A 235 15.00 -10.38 -4.30
C ALA A 235 15.79 -11.69 -4.57
N GLN A 236 16.96 -11.63 -5.22
CA GLN A 236 17.93 -12.73 -5.25
C GLN A 236 18.48 -13.09 -3.85
N GLN A 237 18.17 -12.30 -2.84
CA GLN A 237 18.51 -12.58 -1.44
C GLN A 237 17.62 -13.66 -0.79
N PHE A 238 16.47 -14.04 -1.39
CA PHE A 238 15.59 -15.05 -0.83
C PHE A 238 16.13 -16.48 -0.98
N SER A 239 15.77 -17.37 -0.05
CA SER A 239 16.08 -18.80 -0.17
C SER A 239 15.42 -19.41 -1.41
N GLY A 240 16.01 -20.48 -1.97
CA GLY A 240 15.47 -21.17 -3.15
C GLY A 240 13.96 -21.46 -3.08
N PRO A 241 13.44 -22.03 -1.98
CA PRO A 241 12.01 -22.29 -1.81
C PRO A 241 11.16 -21.01 -1.83
N MET A 242 11.61 -19.95 -1.14
CA MET A 242 10.91 -18.67 -1.10
C MET A 242 10.88 -17.97 -2.46
N LYS A 243 11.95 -18.12 -3.26
CA LYS A 243 11.97 -17.63 -4.65
C LYS A 243 10.92 -18.33 -5.51
N ARG A 244 10.76 -19.66 -5.38
CA ARG A 244 9.73 -20.42 -6.10
C ARG A 244 8.32 -19.97 -5.68
N PHE A 245 8.11 -19.74 -4.38
CA PHE A 245 6.86 -19.21 -3.86
C PHE A 245 6.46 -17.88 -4.53
N PHE A 246 7.35 -16.88 -4.55
CA PHE A 246 7.06 -15.58 -5.15
C PHE A 246 6.86 -15.62 -6.67
N ILE A 247 7.37 -16.65 -7.36
CA ILE A 247 7.13 -16.87 -8.79
C ILE A 247 5.75 -17.48 -9.04
N ILE A 248 5.27 -18.37 -8.16
CA ILE A 248 3.98 -19.06 -8.29
C ILE A 248 2.82 -18.21 -7.75
N LEU A 249 3.08 -17.38 -6.74
CA LEU A 249 2.08 -16.56 -6.06
C LEU A 249 1.15 -15.77 -7.00
N PRO A 250 1.64 -15.13 -8.09
CA PRO A 250 0.75 -14.40 -9.01
C PRO A 250 -0.24 -15.28 -9.79
N LEU A 251 0.06 -16.57 -9.99
CA LEU A 251 -0.88 -17.50 -10.63
C LEU A 251 -2.03 -17.85 -9.69
N VAL A 252 -1.71 -18.03 -8.40
CA VAL A 252 -2.70 -18.29 -7.36
C VAL A 252 -3.58 -17.06 -7.10
N SER A 253 -3.09 -15.84 -7.37
CA SER A 253 -3.91 -14.64 -7.21
C SER A 253 -5.01 -14.49 -8.25
N ILE A 254 -4.92 -15.11 -9.42
CA ILE A 254 -5.94 -14.97 -10.49
C ILE A 254 -7.36 -15.26 -9.99
N PRO A 255 -7.69 -16.45 -9.41
CA PRO A 255 -9.02 -16.72 -8.89
C PRO A 255 -9.41 -15.78 -7.73
N ALA A 256 -8.45 -15.37 -6.90
CA ALA A 256 -8.70 -14.42 -5.81
C ALA A 256 -9.07 -13.03 -6.31
N THR A 257 -8.58 -12.63 -7.50
CA THR A 257 -8.83 -11.32 -8.12
C THR A 257 -9.94 -11.34 -9.18
N MET A 258 -10.60 -12.49 -9.38
CA MET A 258 -11.59 -12.67 -10.45
C MET A 258 -12.80 -11.75 -10.32
N ASN A 259 -13.19 -11.42 -9.09
CA ASN A 259 -14.34 -10.55 -8.79
C ASN A 259 -13.95 -9.09 -8.52
N LEU A 260 -12.68 -8.72 -8.71
CA LEU A 260 -12.25 -7.33 -8.55
C LEU A 260 -12.56 -6.53 -9.81
N SER A 261 -12.88 -5.26 -9.62
CA SER A 261 -13.15 -4.34 -10.72
C SER A 261 -11.93 -4.18 -11.64
N ALA A 262 -12.19 -3.98 -12.93
CA ALA A 262 -11.16 -3.83 -13.94
C ALA A 262 -10.24 -2.64 -13.66
N ALA A 263 -10.74 -1.55 -13.05
CA ALA A 263 -9.92 -0.43 -12.58
C ALA A 263 -8.76 -0.87 -11.66
N VAL A 264 -9.08 -1.71 -10.67
CA VAL A 264 -8.10 -2.17 -9.67
C VAL A 264 -7.08 -3.11 -10.30
N VAL A 265 -7.53 -4.03 -11.16
CA VAL A 265 -6.64 -4.98 -11.84
C VAL A 265 -5.76 -4.27 -12.87
N LEU A 266 -6.31 -3.29 -13.59
CA LEU A 266 -5.55 -2.43 -14.51
C LEU A 266 -4.41 -1.71 -13.80
N TYR A 267 -4.67 -1.14 -12.62
CA TYR A 267 -3.62 -0.57 -11.78
C TYR A 267 -2.50 -1.59 -11.52
N PHE A 268 -2.82 -2.81 -11.08
CA PHE A 268 -1.79 -3.81 -10.80
C PHE A 268 -1.01 -4.22 -12.06
N ALA A 269 -1.67 -4.36 -13.20
CA ALA A 269 -1.03 -4.65 -14.48
C ALA A 269 -0.01 -3.56 -14.83
N VAL A 270 -0.44 -2.30 -14.85
CA VAL A 270 0.38 -1.14 -15.24
C VAL A 270 1.52 -0.90 -14.26
N ASN A 271 1.21 -0.94 -12.97
CA ASN A 271 2.17 -0.84 -11.87
C ASN A 271 3.24 -1.94 -11.99
N GLY A 272 2.82 -3.18 -12.26
CA GLY A 272 3.73 -4.29 -12.54
C GLY A 272 4.62 -4.02 -13.75
N CYS A 273 4.05 -3.52 -14.86
CA CYS A 273 4.79 -3.28 -16.11
C CYS A 273 5.90 -2.25 -15.88
N PHE A 274 5.58 -1.14 -15.22
CA PHE A 274 6.57 -0.15 -14.85
C PHE A 274 7.58 -0.70 -13.85
N SER A 275 7.18 -1.57 -12.93
CA SER A 275 8.12 -2.23 -12.03
C SER A 275 9.14 -3.12 -12.75
N VAL A 276 8.68 -3.88 -13.76
CA VAL A 276 9.57 -4.67 -14.62
C VAL A 276 10.51 -3.74 -15.38
N ALA A 277 9.98 -2.66 -15.98
CA ALA A 277 10.78 -1.68 -16.71
C ALA A 277 11.85 -1.03 -15.81
N GLN A 278 11.47 -0.54 -14.62
CA GLN A 278 12.39 0.03 -13.63
C GLN A 278 13.43 -1.00 -13.19
N THR A 279 13.04 -2.26 -12.99
CA THR A 279 13.97 -3.35 -12.68
C THR A 279 14.99 -3.57 -13.79
N LEU A 280 14.56 -3.58 -15.06
CA LEU A 280 15.46 -3.73 -16.20
C LEU A 280 16.43 -2.56 -16.32
N VAL A 281 15.95 -1.33 -16.13
CA VAL A 281 16.77 -0.11 -16.07
C VAL A 281 17.81 -0.21 -14.95
N LEU A 282 17.40 -0.56 -13.73
CA LEU A 282 18.29 -0.70 -12.58
C LEU A 282 19.23 -1.91 -12.66
N ARG A 283 18.97 -2.89 -13.54
CA ARG A 283 19.88 -4.00 -13.82
C ARG A 283 20.89 -3.70 -14.91
N ASN A 284 20.63 -2.72 -15.76
CA ASN A 284 21.54 -2.34 -16.82
C ASN A 284 22.86 -1.83 -16.24
N LYS A 285 23.99 -2.45 -16.64
CA LYS A 285 25.34 -2.09 -16.17
C LYS A 285 25.69 -0.64 -16.45
N TRP A 286 25.24 -0.10 -17.58
CA TRP A 286 25.47 1.30 -17.94
C TRP A 286 24.78 2.24 -16.94
N VAL A 287 23.51 2.00 -16.65
CA VAL A 287 22.73 2.80 -15.68
C VAL A 287 23.34 2.70 -14.28
N ARG A 288 23.74 1.49 -13.86
CA ARG A 288 24.41 1.28 -12.56
C ARG A 288 25.71 2.07 -12.45
N LYS A 289 26.50 2.12 -13.52
CA LYS A 289 27.75 2.91 -13.57
C LYS A 289 27.47 4.41 -13.46
N GLN A 290 26.48 4.91 -14.21
CA GLN A 290 26.09 6.32 -14.18
C GLN A 290 25.55 6.74 -12.81
N LEU A 291 24.70 5.91 -12.19
CA LEU A 291 24.10 6.17 -10.89
C LEU A 291 24.98 5.75 -9.70
N LYS A 292 26.22 5.29 -9.94
CA LYS A 292 27.18 4.82 -8.92
C LYS A 292 26.61 3.76 -7.97
N ILE A 293 25.76 2.86 -8.50
CA ILE A 293 25.12 1.77 -7.76
C ILE A 293 26.13 0.63 -7.62
N ALA A 294 26.29 0.06 -6.42
CA ALA A 294 27.12 -1.10 -6.18
C ALA A 294 26.66 -2.33 -6.98
N ASP A 295 27.60 -3.20 -7.35
CA ASP A 295 27.25 -4.47 -7.99
C ASP A 295 26.71 -5.48 -6.98
N VAL A 296 25.65 -6.19 -7.38
CA VAL A 296 25.06 -7.29 -6.63
C VAL A 296 25.98 -8.50 -6.74
N VAL A 297 26.47 -8.99 -5.61
CA VAL A 297 27.24 -10.24 -5.54
C VAL A 297 26.27 -11.39 -5.29
N GLN A 298 26.26 -12.37 -6.18
CA GLN A 298 25.53 -13.61 -5.98
C GLN A 298 26.42 -14.56 -5.16
N HIS A 299 26.00 -14.87 -3.95
CA HIS A 299 26.63 -15.93 -3.18
C HIS A 299 25.97 -17.27 -3.54
N PRO A 300 26.74 -18.32 -3.88
CA PRO A 300 26.18 -19.64 -4.10
C PRO A 300 25.46 -20.10 -2.83
N GLN A 301 24.21 -20.54 -2.97
CA GLN A 301 23.44 -21.08 -1.85
C GLN A 301 24.07 -22.42 -1.43
N SER A 302 24.17 -22.67 -0.11
CA SER A 302 24.60 -23.97 0.39
C SER A 302 23.60 -25.05 -0.07
N PRO A 303 24.05 -26.21 -0.61
CA PRO A 303 23.18 -27.25 -1.17
C PRO A 303 22.12 -27.77 -0.18
N THR A 304 22.44 -27.75 1.11
CA THR A 304 21.62 -28.32 2.19
C THR A 304 20.29 -27.58 2.42
N ASP A 305 20.21 -26.29 2.08
CA ASP A 305 19.00 -25.47 2.28
C ASP A 305 18.09 -25.41 1.03
N ALA A 306 18.58 -25.85 -0.13
CA ALA A 306 17.90 -25.68 -1.42
C ALA A 306 16.75 -26.67 -1.66
N ASN A 307 16.74 -27.82 -0.98
CA ASN A 307 15.80 -28.92 -1.23
C ASN A 307 14.70 -29.10 -0.17
N LYS A 308 14.71 -28.32 0.92
CA LYS A 308 13.62 -28.38 1.90
C LYS A 308 12.39 -27.65 1.36
N GLY A 309 11.24 -28.31 1.35
CA GLY A 309 9.97 -27.66 0.99
C GLY A 309 9.69 -26.46 1.90
N ILE A 310 8.99 -25.44 1.37
CA ILE A 310 8.67 -24.19 2.12
C ILE A 310 8.02 -24.52 3.47
N PHE A 311 7.08 -25.45 3.48
CA PHE A 311 6.37 -25.89 4.70
C PHE A 311 7.32 -26.52 5.73
N GLN A 312 8.29 -27.31 5.27
CA GLN A 312 9.28 -27.94 6.15
C GLN A 312 10.29 -26.91 6.68
N ALA A 313 10.70 -25.94 5.87
CA ALA A 313 11.53 -24.83 6.32
C ALA A 313 10.84 -23.97 7.38
N ILE A 314 9.55 -23.69 7.21
CA ILE A 314 8.74 -22.97 8.22
C ILE A 314 8.62 -23.79 9.50
N LYS A 315 8.31 -25.10 9.40
CA LYS A 315 8.20 -25.99 10.55
C LYS A 315 9.51 -26.10 11.33
N ASP A 316 10.63 -26.29 10.62
CA ASP A 316 11.98 -26.34 11.21
C ASP A 316 12.34 -25.02 11.90
N SER A 317 12.01 -23.87 11.29
CA SER A 317 12.24 -22.55 11.88
C SER A 317 11.40 -22.34 13.14
N MET A 318 10.13 -22.76 13.11
CA MET A 318 9.24 -22.66 14.27
C MET A 318 9.71 -23.56 15.42
N ALA A 319 10.12 -24.80 15.13
CA ALA A 319 10.67 -25.72 16.12
C ALA A 319 11.94 -25.14 16.78
N LYS A 320 12.89 -24.65 15.97
CA LYS A 320 14.09 -23.97 16.49
C LYS A 320 13.76 -22.75 17.36
N SER A 321 12.76 -21.96 16.96
CA SER A 321 12.34 -20.79 17.75
C SER A 321 11.73 -21.18 19.10
N ARG A 322 11.01 -22.31 19.17
CA ARG A 322 10.46 -22.85 20.42
C ARG A 322 11.56 -23.36 21.34
N ASP A 323 12.45 -24.21 20.82
CA ASP A 323 13.60 -24.73 21.58
C ASP A 323 14.47 -23.60 22.13
N GLN A 324 14.68 -22.55 21.34
CA GLN A 324 15.44 -21.38 21.76
C GLN A 324 14.72 -20.56 22.83
N ALA A 325 13.40 -20.40 22.72
CA ALA A 325 12.60 -19.73 23.75
C ALA A 325 12.63 -20.52 25.07
N GLU A 326 12.58 -21.85 25.01
CA GLU A 326 12.69 -22.72 26.18
C GLU A 326 14.08 -22.61 26.84
N ARG A 327 15.17 -22.68 26.05
CA ARG A 327 16.53 -22.46 26.57
C ARG A 327 16.71 -21.10 27.25
N ARG A 328 16.07 -20.05 26.71
CA ARG A 328 16.07 -18.71 27.32
C ARG A 328 15.35 -18.68 28.65
N ARG A 329 14.18 -19.34 28.76
CA ARG A 329 13.43 -19.45 30.01
C ARG A 329 14.23 -20.17 31.10
N ILE A 330 14.79 -21.34 30.77
CA ILE A 330 15.60 -22.13 31.72
C ILE A 330 16.82 -21.34 32.23
N MET A 331 17.50 -20.61 31.34
CA MET A 331 18.65 -19.78 31.74
C MET A 331 18.23 -18.57 32.59
N GLN A 332 17.09 -17.93 32.29
CA GLN A 332 16.54 -16.86 33.12
C GLN A 332 16.21 -17.36 34.52
N GLU A 333 15.51 -18.49 34.64
CA GLU A 333 15.21 -19.11 35.93
C GLU A 333 16.49 -19.46 36.71
N LYS A 334 17.53 -19.97 36.02
CA LYS A 334 18.82 -20.25 36.66
C LYS A 334 19.51 -18.98 37.15
N GLN A 335 19.41 -17.89 36.40
CA GLN A 335 20.01 -16.60 36.75
C GLN A 335 19.27 -15.94 37.91
N GLU A 336 17.94 -16.05 37.95
CA GLU A 336 17.10 -15.62 39.08
C GLU A 336 17.44 -16.40 40.35
N LYS A 337 17.52 -17.75 40.27
CA LYS A 337 17.94 -18.60 41.40
C LYS A 337 19.32 -18.22 41.94
N LEU A 338 20.30 -18.02 41.05
CA LEU A 338 21.64 -17.56 41.45
C LEU A 338 21.61 -16.19 42.14
N GLN A 339 20.75 -15.27 41.68
CA GLN A 339 20.57 -13.97 42.34
C GLN A 339 19.91 -14.09 43.70
N GLU A 340 18.90 -14.94 43.85
CA GLU A 340 18.26 -15.24 45.13
C GLU A 340 19.23 -15.85 46.13
N GLU A 341 20.02 -16.85 45.70
CA GLU A 341 21.08 -17.45 46.52
C GLU A 341 22.14 -16.42 46.92
N ALA A 342 22.55 -15.53 46.00
CA ALA A 342 23.49 -14.46 46.31
C ALA A 342 22.92 -13.45 47.31
N LYS A 343 21.63 -13.10 47.19
CA LYS A 343 20.92 -12.25 48.16
C LYS A 343 20.82 -12.93 49.53
N ALA A 344 20.45 -14.21 49.57
CA ALA A 344 20.37 -15.01 50.79
C ALA A 344 21.73 -15.12 51.49
N ARG A 345 22.82 -15.36 50.74
CA ARG A 345 24.19 -15.34 51.28
C ARG A 345 24.57 -13.99 51.87
N LYS A 346 24.23 -12.88 51.21
CA LYS A 346 24.46 -11.52 51.74
C LYS A 346 23.70 -11.28 53.04
N VAL A 347 22.44 -11.71 53.11
CA VAL A 347 21.62 -11.61 54.34
C VAL A 347 22.26 -12.43 55.47
N ASN A 348 22.61 -13.69 55.22
CA ASN A 348 23.27 -14.54 56.21
C ASN A 348 24.62 -13.98 56.68
N SER A 349 25.42 -13.37 55.79
CA SER A 349 26.70 -12.74 56.17
C SER A 349 26.55 -11.49 57.05
N ARG A 350 25.37 -10.86 57.09
CA ARG A 350 25.08 -9.72 57.97
C ARG A 350 24.65 -10.14 59.37
N ILE A 351 24.31 -11.41 59.58
CA ILE A 351 23.96 -11.94 60.90
C ILE A 351 25.26 -12.19 61.66
N LYS A 352 25.67 -11.25 62.53
CA LYS A 352 26.76 -11.48 63.49
C LYS A 352 26.28 -12.44 64.58
N ILE A 353 26.76 -13.68 64.53
CA ILE A 353 26.56 -14.63 65.61
C ILE A 353 27.53 -14.25 66.74
N VAL A 354 27.03 -13.54 67.75
CA VAL A 354 27.79 -13.24 68.98
C VAL A 354 27.67 -14.45 69.91
N ARG A 355 28.79 -15.02 70.37
CA ARG A 355 28.73 -16.11 71.35
C ARG A 355 28.27 -15.53 72.69
N ARG A 356 27.40 -16.28 73.38
CA ARG A 356 26.87 -15.90 74.70
C ARG A 356 27.96 -15.64 75.76
N SER A 357 29.17 -16.19 75.56
CA SER A 357 30.36 -15.94 76.39
C SER A 357 30.90 -14.52 76.32
N ASP A 358 30.58 -13.76 75.26
CA ASP A 358 31.14 -12.42 75.01
C ASP A 358 30.28 -11.31 75.66
N PHE A 359 29.15 -11.67 76.29
CA PHE A 359 28.25 -10.74 76.99
C PHE A 359 28.44 -10.69 78.51
N ASN A 360 29.30 -11.54 79.09
CA ASN A 360 29.62 -11.53 80.52
C ASN A 360 31.07 -11.10 80.74
N LYS A 361 31.30 -9.78 80.80
CA LYS A 361 32.44 -9.15 81.49
C LYS A 361 31.98 -7.85 82.13
#